data_AF-A0A378R3T0-F1
#
_entry.id   AF-A0A378R3T0-F1
#
_cell.length_a   1.000
_cell.length_b   1.000
_cell.length_c   1.000
_cell.angle_alpha   90.00
_cell.angle_beta   90.00
_cell.angle_gamma   90.00
#
_symmetry.space_group_name_H-M   'P 1'
#
loop_
_entity.id
_entity.type
_entity.pdbx_description
1 polymer ?
#
loop_
_entity_poly.entity_id
_entity_poly.type
_entity_poly.pdbx_seq_one_letter_code
_entity_poly.pdbx_strand_id
1 'polypeptide(L)'
;MKTAFNELGKSYQTVANELGISKTALVNAVVHGVFPSKNTKQFKANLANHFIKNGVSVPSILTQSQNPKTPISQDKDELMLLRKSTLNPQTRRHFGLAKDPFDDEIRSSDDIFKSDDVRYIRERLYDVASNGGFLAVIGESGAGKSTLHEDLHDRLFKNGKPTVIIEPYVLAMEDNDIKGKTLKSVHIAESILEAVAPSEKPKRSPEARFRQIHKALTESHKAGNRHLIVIEEAHGLPIPTLKHLK
;
A
#
# COMPACT_ATOMS: atom_id res chain seq x y z
N MET A 1 -11.82 17.11 27.94
CA MET A 1 -13.03 16.62 28.63
C MET A 1 -12.72 16.18 30.07
N LYS A 2 -11.69 15.35 30.31
CA LYS A 2 -11.23 14.99 31.67
C LYS A 2 -11.01 16.19 32.60
N THR A 3 -10.31 17.21 32.13
CA THR A 3 -10.00 18.42 32.92
C THR A 3 -11.26 19.15 33.37
N ALA A 4 -12.16 19.43 32.43
CA ALA A 4 -13.47 20.00 32.74
C ALA A 4 -14.30 19.09 33.67
N PHE A 5 -14.24 17.76 33.50
CA PHE A 5 -14.95 16.87 34.42
C PHE A 5 -14.40 16.91 35.84
N ASN A 6 -13.08 17.03 36.01
CA ASN A 6 -12.46 17.17 37.33
C ASN A 6 -12.84 18.49 38.01
N GLU A 7 -13.06 19.56 37.24
CA GLU A 7 -13.54 20.86 37.75
C GLU A 7 -14.98 20.80 38.32
N LEU A 8 -15.77 19.78 37.97
CA LEU A 8 -17.09 19.56 38.59
C LEU A 8 -17.00 19.12 40.05
N GLY A 9 -15.84 18.59 40.50
CA GLY A 9 -15.66 18.10 41.87
C GLY A 9 -16.55 16.92 42.28
N LYS A 10 -17.26 16.30 41.31
CA LYS A 10 -18.20 15.19 41.54
C LYS A 10 -17.64 13.85 41.07
N SER A 11 -18.06 12.77 41.71
CA SER A 11 -17.70 11.42 41.28
C SER A 11 -18.40 11.05 39.95
N TYR A 12 -17.75 10.20 39.16
CA TYR A 12 -18.34 9.63 37.94
C TYR A 12 -19.69 8.92 38.20
N GLN A 13 -19.87 8.33 39.38
CA GLN A 13 -21.13 7.65 39.71
C GLN A 13 -22.27 8.66 39.92
N THR A 14 -21.99 9.75 40.61
CA THR A 14 -22.98 10.81 40.91
C THR A 14 -23.48 11.46 39.63
N VAL A 15 -22.55 11.83 38.74
CA VAL A 15 -22.90 12.47 37.46
C VAL A 15 -23.60 11.49 36.52
N ALA A 16 -23.24 10.21 36.53
CA ALA A 16 -23.92 9.18 35.73
C ALA A 16 -25.38 9.00 36.16
N ASN A 17 -25.65 8.98 37.47
CA ASN A 17 -27.01 8.91 38.01
C ASN A 17 -27.83 10.17 37.68
N GLU A 18 -27.24 11.36 37.80
CA GLU A 18 -27.89 12.64 37.46
C GLU A 18 -28.24 12.74 35.95
N LEU A 19 -27.49 12.05 35.09
CA LEU A 19 -27.71 11.98 33.64
C LEU A 19 -28.54 10.76 33.18
N GLY A 20 -28.89 9.85 34.09
CA GLY A 20 -29.64 8.63 33.77
C GLY A 20 -28.89 7.64 32.86
N ILE A 21 -27.55 7.63 32.91
CA ILE A 21 -26.67 6.80 32.08
C ILE A 21 -25.83 5.85 32.93
N SER A 22 -25.28 4.79 32.33
CA SER A 22 -24.37 3.91 33.06
C SER A 22 -23.04 4.62 33.36
N LYS A 23 -22.47 4.33 34.54
CA LYS A 23 -21.14 4.83 34.95
C LYS A 23 -20.08 4.56 33.87
N THR A 24 -20.10 3.35 33.30
CA THR A 24 -19.18 2.92 32.25
C THR A 24 -19.31 3.78 30.98
N ALA A 25 -20.53 4.13 30.57
CA ALA A 25 -20.74 5.00 29.41
C ALA A 25 -20.20 6.41 29.65
N LEU A 26 -20.37 6.96 30.86
CA LEU A 26 -19.82 8.27 31.21
C LEU A 26 -18.29 8.25 31.26
N VAL A 27 -17.69 7.21 31.86
CA VAL A 27 -16.23 7.06 31.91
C VAL A 27 -15.65 6.93 30.49
N ASN A 28 -16.25 6.10 29.64
CA ASN A 28 -15.80 5.96 28.25
C ASN A 28 -15.86 7.28 27.47
N ALA A 29 -16.92 8.07 27.67
CA ALA A 29 -17.06 9.38 27.02
C ALA A 29 -16.03 10.40 27.55
N VAL A 30 -15.86 10.51 28.87
CA VAL A 30 -15.01 11.52 29.50
C VAL A 30 -13.52 11.19 29.39
N VAL A 31 -13.19 9.91 29.56
CA VAL A 31 -11.80 9.43 29.64
C VAL A 31 -11.25 9.03 28.28
N HIS A 32 -12.04 8.32 27.49
CA HIS A 32 -11.61 7.73 26.23
C HIS A 32 -12.17 8.45 25.00
N GLY A 33 -13.07 9.43 25.18
CA GLY A 33 -13.71 10.15 24.07
C GLY A 33 -14.67 9.29 23.24
N VAL A 34 -15.02 8.10 23.75
CA VAL A 34 -15.89 7.14 23.07
C VAL A 34 -17.33 7.35 23.54
N PHE A 35 -18.19 7.78 22.62
CA PHE A 35 -19.60 8.03 22.90
C PHE A 35 -20.46 6.81 22.55
N PRO A 36 -21.63 6.64 23.20
CA PRO A 36 -22.56 5.58 22.84
C PRO A 36 -23.01 5.71 21.38
N SER A 37 -23.09 4.57 20.69
CA SER A 37 -23.50 4.48 19.27
C SER A 37 -24.98 4.79 19.05
N LYS A 38 -25.83 4.55 20.05
CA LYS A 38 -27.25 4.94 20.08
C LYS A 38 -27.40 6.26 20.83
N ASN A 39 -28.24 7.17 20.31
CA ASN A 39 -28.60 8.45 20.94
C ASN A 39 -27.43 9.41 21.24
N THR A 40 -26.34 9.34 20.47
CA THR A 40 -25.12 10.16 20.65
C THR A 40 -25.40 11.67 20.73
N LYS A 41 -26.33 12.18 19.91
CA LYS A 41 -26.70 13.61 19.89
C LYS A 41 -27.32 14.06 21.22
N GLN A 42 -28.26 13.27 21.75
CA GLN A 42 -28.90 13.54 23.04
C GLN A 42 -27.90 13.40 24.19
N PHE A 43 -27.02 12.39 24.13
CA PHE A 43 -25.98 12.19 25.13
C PHE A 43 -25.03 13.39 25.22
N LYS A 44 -24.53 13.88 24.07
CA LYS A 44 -23.65 15.07 24.01
C LYS A 44 -24.36 16.32 24.52
N ALA A 45 -25.62 16.53 24.13
CA ALA A 45 -26.41 17.68 24.57
C ALA A 45 -26.65 17.66 26.09
N ASN A 46 -27.04 16.52 26.66
CA ASN A 46 -27.28 16.38 28.09
C ASN A 46 -26.01 16.60 28.91
N LEU A 47 -24.87 16.06 28.44
CA LEU A 47 -23.58 16.24 29.09
C LEU A 47 -23.10 17.69 28.98
N ALA A 48 -23.28 18.36 27.82
CA ALA A 48 -22.97 19.77 27.65
C ALA A 48 -23.80 20.66 28.59
N ASN A 49 -25.12 20.44 28.65
CA ASN A 49 -26.01 21.15 29.56
C ASN A 49 -25.62 20.94 31.03
N HIS A 50 -25.10 19.76 31.37
CA HIS A 50 -24.59 19.49 32.70
C HIS A 50 -23.36 20.33 33.06
N PHE A 51 -22.41 20.48 32.13
CA PHE A 51 -21.26 21.37 32.33
C PHE A 51 -21.69 22.83 32.49
N ILE A 52 -22.62 23.30 31.65
CA ILE A 52 -23.17 24.67 31.74
C ILE A 52 -23.86 24.90 33.09
N LYS A 53 -24.71 23.96 33.53
CA LYS A 53 -25.45 24.07 34.79
C LYS A 53 -24.54 24.16 36.01
N ASN A 54 -23.38 23.50 35.97
CA ASN A 54 -22.40 23.53 37.06
C ASN A 54 -21.32 24.62 36.86
N GLY A 55 -21.49 25.52 35.89
CA GLY A 55 -20.59 26.67 35.69
C GLY A 55 -19.19 26.31 35.16
N VAL A 56 -19.03 25.14 34.55
CA VAL A 56 -17.75 24.62 34.05
C VAL A 56 -17.64 24.80 32.54
N SER A 57 -16.43 25.06 32.05
CA SER A 57 -16.15 25.21 30.62
C SER A 57 -16.56 23.96 29.83
N VAL A 58 -17.41 24.13 28.81
CA VAL A 58 -17.95 23.03 28.00
C VAL A 58 -16.89 22.58 26.99
N PRO A 59 -16.46 21.31 27.02
CA PRO A 59 -15.50 20.80 26.04
C PRO A 59 -16.04 20.86 24.61
N SER A 60 -15.24 21.39 23.68
CA SER A 60 -15.63 21.63 22.27
C SER A 60 -16.15 20.38 21.54
N ILE A 61 -15.73 19.19 21.96
CA ILE A 61 -16.17 17.90 21.41
C ILE A 61 -17.66 17.58 21.69
N LEU A 62 -18.28 18.28 22.66
CA LEU A 62 -19.71 18.21 22.98
C LEU A 62 -20.54 19.22 22.16
N THR A 63 -19.92 20.27 21.63
CA THR A 63 -20.58 21.37 20.90
C THR A 63 -20.27 21.39 19.40
N GLN A 64 -19.39 20.53 18.90
CA GLN A 64 -19.15 20.34 17.47
C GLN A 64 -20.42 19.83 16.76
N SER A 65 -21.23 20.79 16.31
CA SER A 65 -22.07 20.63 15.12
C SER A 65 -21.14 20.42 13.93
N GLN A 66 -21.50 19.48 13.05
CA GLN A 66 -20.69 19.09 11.90
C GLN A 66 -20.24 20.31 11.10
N ASN A 67 -18.94 20.62 11.14
CA ASN A 67 -18.22 21.29 10.07
C ASN A 67 -16.89 20.54 9.90
N PRO A 68 -16.51 20.19 8.66
CA PRO A 68 -15.53 19.15 8.42
C PRO A 68 -14.08 19.69 8.45
N LYS A 69 -13.18 18.79 8.83
CA LYS A 69 -11.72 18.82 8.69
C LYS A 69 -10.93 19.55 9.79
N THR A 70 -10.61 18.80 10.83
CA THR A 70 -9.27 18.81 11.44
C THR A 70 -8.59 17.48 11.09
N PRO A 71 -7.27 17.47 10.84
CA PRO A 71 -6.58 16.38 10.18
C PRO A 71 -6.56 15.17 11.10
N ILE A 72 -7.26 14.14 10.67
CA ILE A 72 -7.16 12.82 11.25
C ILE A 72 -5.72 12.39 11.02
N SER A 73 -5.05 11.91 12.06
CA SER A 73 -3.95 10.96 11.92
C SER A 73 -4.51 9.73 11.22
N GLN A 74 -4.71 9.84 9.90
CA GLN A 74 -5.23 8.76 9.09
C GLN A 74 -4.11 7.74 9.05
N ASP A 75 -4.44 6.51 9.42
CA ASP A 75 -3.65 5.35 8.99
C ASP A 75 -3.32 5.58 7.52
N LYS A 76 -2.03 5.47 7.17
CA LYS A 76 -1.59 5.65 5.77
C LYS A 76 -2.40 4.78 4.81
N ASP A 77 -2.89 3.65 5.30
CA ASP A 77 -3.73 2.70 4.58
C ASP A 77 -5.13 3.24 4.25
N GLU A 78 -5.72 4.10 5.11
CA GLU A 78 -7.00 4.75 4.84
C GLU A 78 -6.85 5.90 3.83
N LEU A 79 -5.69 6.57 3.82
CA LEU A 79 -5.32 7.55 2.77
C LEU A 79 -5.10 6.87 1.41
N MET A 80 -4.60 5.63 1.39
CA MET A 80 -4.47 4.83 0.16
C MET A 80 -5.82 4.40 -0.44
N LEU A 81 -6.94 4.59 0.30
CA LEU A 81 -8.32 4.32 -0.13
C LEU A 81 -9.07 5.58 -0.61
N LEU A 82 -8.36 6.67 -0.94
CA LEU A 82 -8.96 7.84 -1.59
C LEU A 82 -9.55 7.42 -2.95
N ARG A 83 -10.87 7.59 -3.12
CA ARG A 83 -11.50 7.43 -4.44
C ARG A 83 -10.85 8.38 -5.43
N LYS A 84 -10.45 7.83 -6.59
CA LYS A 84 -9.94 8.58 -7.73
C LYS A 84 -10.86 9.78 -8.02
N SER A 85 -10.31 10.98 -7.86
CA SER A 85 -11.01 12.23 -8.18
C SER A 85 -10.69 12.59 -9.63
N THR A 86 -11.68 12.49 -10.52
CA THR A 86 -11.51 12.87 -11.93
C THR A 86 -11.61 14.39 -12.12
N LEU A 87 -10.93 14.91 -13.12
CA LEU A 87 -11.05 16.32 -13.51
C LEU A 87 -12.45 16.60 -14.05
N ASN A 88 -13.03 17.70 -13.60
CA ASN A 88 -14.30 18.15 -14.14
C ASN A 88 -14.14 18.56 -15.62
N PRO A 89 -15.21 18.45 -16.45
CA PRO A 89 -15.13 18.79 -17.87
C PRO A 89 -14.76 20.25 -18.16
N GLN A 90 -15.09 21.18 -17.26
CA GLN A 90 -14.82 22.61 -17.43
C GLN A 90 -13.33 22.93 -17.25
N THR A 91 -12.68 22.33 -16.25
CA THR A 91 -11.24 22.41 -15.99
C THR A 91 -10.44 21.85 -17.15
N ARG A 92 -10.86 20.70 -17.71
CA ARG A 92 -10.21 20.14 -18.90
C ARG A 92 -10.28 21.10 -20.10
N ARG A 93 -11.45 21.71 -20.34
CA ARG A 93 -11.61 22.72 -21.41
C ARG A 93 -10.78 23.98 -21.14
N HIS A 94 -10.71 24.44 -19.90
CA HIS A 94 -9.94 25.62 -19.51
C HIS A 94 -8.44 25.45 -19.78
N PHE A 95 -7.87 24.29 -19.45
CA PHE A 95 -6.45 23.99 -19.67
C PHE A 95 -6.16 23.38 -21.05
N GLY A 96 -7.15 23.29 -21.94
CA GLY A 96 -6.97 22.68 -23.27
C GLY A 96 -6.62 21.19 -23.23
N LEU A 97 -6.94 20.49 -22.14
CA LEU A 97 -6.66 19.08 -21.97
C LEU A 97 -7.74 18.26 -22.70
N ALA A 98 -7.34 17.55 -23.76
CA ALA A 98 -8.25 16.67 -24.50
C ALA A 98 -8.73 15.49 -23.65
N LYS A 99 -7.94 15.07 -22.65
CA LYS A 99 -8.20 13.96 -21.74
C LYS A 99 -7.78 14.30 -20.31
N ASP A 100 -8.18 13.49 -19.35
CA ASP A 100 -7.76 13.64 -17.96
C ASP A 100 -6.35 13.03 -17.78
N PRO A 101 -5.30 13.81 -17.43
CA PRO A 101 -3.94 13.31 -17.26
C PRO A 101 -3.76 12.48 -15.97
N PHE A 102 -4.76 12.44 -15.08
CA PHE A 102 -4.75 11.60 -13.87
C PHE A 102 -5.58 10.33 -14.04
N ASP A 103 -6.17 10.13 -15.22
CA ASP A 103 -6.66 8.82 -15.62
C ASP A 103 -5.49 7.95 -16.06
N ASP A 104 -5.61 6.63 -15.83
CA ASP A 104 -4.54 5.62 -15.85
C ASP A 104 -4.04 5.38 -17.30
N GLU A 105 -3.38 6.38 -17.89
CA GLU A 105 -3.07 6.44 -19.32
C GLU A 105 -1.58 6.69 -19.59
N ILE A 106 -0.66 6.05 -18.84
CA ILE A 106 0.70 5.89 -19.35
C ILE A 106 0.62 4.87 -20.49
N ARG A 107 0.48 5.35 -21.73
CA ARG A 107 0.34 4.49 -22.92
C ARG A 107 1.69 4.19 -23.55
N SER A 108 2.68 5.02 -23.29
CA SER A 108 3.97 4.93 -23.91
C SER A 108 5.06 5.55 -23.03
N SER A 109 6.30 5.18 -23.31
CA SER A 109 7.48 5.76 -22.69
C SER A 109 7.57 7.29 -22.79
N ASP A 110 6.91 7.89 -23.79
CA ASP A 110 6.95 9.33 -24.03
C ASP A 110 5.99 10.11 -23.12
N ASP A 111 5.02 9.42 -22.51
CA ASP A 111 4.13 9.98 -21.50
C ASP A 111 4.80 10.07 -20.12
N ILE A 112 5.96 9.43 -19.95
CA ILE A 112 6.72 9.43 -18.70
C ILE A 112 7.58 10.69 -18.62
N PHE A 113 7.47 11.44 -17.53
CA PHE A 113 8.40 12.53 -17.25
C PHE A 113 9.81 11.99 -16.95
N LYS A 114 10.77 12.26 -17.84
CA LYS A 114 12.14 11.74 -17.77
C LYS A 114 13.07 12.77 -17.11
N SER A 115 13.09 12.81 -15.77
CA SER A 115 14.16 13.51 -15.04
C SER A 115 15.53 12.85 -15.28
N ASP A 116 16.62 13.51 -14.90
CA ASP A 116 17.97 12.93 -15.05
C ASP A 116 18.13 11.63 -14.25
N ASP A 117 17.57 11.57 -13.03
CA ASP A 117 17.58 10.35 -12.21
C ASP A 117 16.77 9.22 -12.87
N VAL A 118 15.59 9.56 -13.42
CA VAL A 118 14.76 8.59 -14.15
C VAL A 118 15.52 8.05 -15.36
N ARG A 119 16.17 8.90 -16.15
CA ARG A 119 16.99 8.47 -17.29
C ARG A 119 18.10 7.53 -16.85
N TYR A 120 18.81 7.89 -15.78
CA TYR A 120 19.87 7.05 -15.23
C TYR A 120 19.37 5.66 -14.81
N ILE A 121 18.27 5.60 -14.04
CA ILE A 121 17.69 4.33 -13.59
C ILE A 121 17.22 3.50 -14.79
N ARG A 122 16.58 4.12 -15.78
CA ARG A 122 16.12 3.44 -17.00
C ARG A 122 17.26 2.80 -17.78
N GLU A 123 18.39 3.49 -17.94
CA GLU A 123 19.55 2.90 -18.61
C GLU A 123 20.17 1.77 -17.79
N ARG A 124 20.23 1.90 -16.45
CA ARG A 124 20.72 0.82 -15.58
C ARG A 124 19.83 -0.41 -15.60
N LEU A 125 18.52 -0.23 -15.59
CA LEU A 125 17.55 -1.32 -15.74
C LEU A 125 17.75 -2.06 -17.06
N TYR A 126 17.89 -1.32 -18.17
CA TYR A 126 18.09 -1.92 -19.49
C TYR A 126 19.44 -2.64 -19.62
N ASP A 127 20.50 -2.08 -19.05
CA ASP A 127 21.83 -2.68 -19.02
C ASP A 127 21.82 -4.01 -18.26
N VAL A 128 21.26 -4.03 -17.04
CA VAL A 128 21.16 -5.24 -16.22
C VAL A 128 20.28 -6.30 -16.87
N ALA A 129 19.16 -5.90 -17.48
CA ALA A 129 18.30 -6.83 -18.21
C ALA A 129 18.96 -7.43 -19.46
N SER A 130 19.88 -6.69 -20.09
CA SER A 130 20.57 -7.13 -21.32
C SER A 130 21.83 -7.94 -21.05
N ASN A 131 22.62 -7.52 -20.07
CA ASN A 131 23.99 -7.95 -19.85
C ASN A 131 24.15 -8.78 -18.55
N GLY A 132 23.09 -8.84 -17.74
CA GLY A 132 23.09 -9.49 -16.44
C GLY A 132 23.55 -8.55 -15.32
N GLY A 133 23.15 -8.88 -14.10
CA GLY A 133 23.49 -8.12 -12.91
C GLY A 133 22.41 -8.26 -11.83
N PHE A 134 22.63 -7.57 -10.71
CA PHE A 134 21.67 -7.46 -9.63
C PHE A 134 21.47 -5.98 -9.32
N LEU A 135 20.23 -5.49 -9.44
CA LEU A 135 19.88 -4.09 -9.24
C LEU A 135 18.69 -3.99 -8.30
N ALA A 136 18.81 -3.11 -7.31
CA ALA A 136 17.70 -2.72 -6.45
C ALA A 136 17.31 -1.27 -6.77
N VAL A 137 16.05 -1.06 -7.14
CA VAL A 137 15.47 0.27 -7.32
C VAL A 137 14.67 0.62 -6.06
N ILE A 138 15.10 1.68 -5.37
CA ILE A 138 14.51 2.12 -4.10
C ILE A 138 13.86 3.48 -4.32
N GLY A 139 12.67 3.65 -3.78
CA GLY A 139 11.94 4.91 -3.84
C GLY A 139 10.66 4.81 -3.02
N GLU A 140 10.11 5.96 -2.64
CA GLU A 140 8.85 6.04 -1.90
C GLU A 140 7.68 5.44 -2.70
N SER A 141 6.58 5.13 -2.02
CA SER A 141 5.34 4.75 -2.70
C SER A 141 4.90 5.88 -3.63
N GLY A 142 4.51 5.57 -4.86
CA GLY A 142 4.16 6.57 -5.88
C GLY A 142 5.35 7.24 -6.58
N ALA A 143 6.60 6.86 -6.29
CA ALA A 143 7.78 7.42 -6.98
C ALA A 143 7.96 6.96 -8.45
N GLY A 144 7.03 6.18 -9.00
CA GLY A 144 7.07 5.70 -10.38
C GLY A 144 7.89 4.41 -10.60
N LYS A 145 8.16 3.62 -9.55
CA LYS A 145 8.91 2.35 -9.68
C LYS A 145 8.24 1.36 -10.64
N SER A 146 6.93 1.12 -10.48
CA SER A 146 6.15 0.25 -11.37
C SER A 146 6.08 0.80 -12.80
N THR A 147 5.99 2.13 -12.95
CA THR A 147 6.07 2.78 -14.26
C THR A 147 7.40 2.53 -14.97
N LEU A 148 8.52 2.50 -14.24
CA LEU A 148 9.83 2.17 -14.81
C LEU A 148 9.95 0.68 -15.17
N HIS A 149 9.26 -0.18 -14.42
CA HIS A 149 9.18 -1.61 -14.71
C HIS A 149 8.41 -1.85 -16.02
N GLU A 150 7.24 -1.25 -16.19
CA GLU A 150 6.46 -1.31 -17.44
C GLU A 150 7.23 -0.73 -18.62
N ASP A 151 7.91 0.41 -18.44
CA ASP A 151 8.78 1.00 -19.47
C ASP A 151 9.91 0.06 -19.91
N LEU A 152 10.52 -0.66 -18.96
CA LEU A 152 11.55 -1.66 -19.25
C LEU A 152 10.98 -2.82 -20.08
N HIS A 153 9.80 -3.33 -19.71
CA HIS A 153 9.12 -4.39 -20.43
C HIS A 153 8.85 -3.99 -21.89
N ASP A 154 8.29 -2.81 -22.10
CA ASP A 154 8.05 -2.22 -23.42
C ASP A 154 9.33 -2.05 -24.24
N ARG A 155 10.40 -1.56 -23.61
CA ARG A 155 11.70 -1.35 -24.26
C ARG A 155 12.35 -2.67 -24.67
N LEU A 156 12.27 -3.70 -23.83
CA LEU A 156 12.79 -5.03 -24.14
C LEU A 156 12.04 -5.66 -25.32
N PHE A 157 10.71 -5.56 -25.32
CA PHE A 157 9.86 -6.04 -26.41
C PHE A 157 10.19 -5.36 -27.75
N LYS A 158 10.28 -4.02 -27.76
CA LYS A 158 10.58 -3.24 -28.98
C LYS A 158 11.98 -3.50 -29.56
N ASN A 159 12.97 -3.75 -28.70
CA ASN A 159 14.34 -3.97 -29.13
C ASN A 159 14.60 -5.40 -29.64
N GLY A 160 13.58 -6.28 -29.64
CA GLY A 160 13.65 -7.60 -30.25
C GLY A 160 14.62 -8.58 -29.58
N LYS A 161 15.15 -8.25 -28.40
CA LYS A 161 15.96 -9.19 -27.62
C LYS A 161 15.01 -10.18 -26.95
N PRO A 162 15.17 -11.50 -27.11
CA PRO A 162 14.30 -12.47 -26.47
C PRO A 162 14.66 -12.58 -24.98
N THR A 163 14.17 -11.63 -24.19
CA THR A 163 14.27 -11.66 -22.72
C THR A 163 12.97 -12.20 -22.15
N VAL A 164 13.06 -13.34 -21.48
CA VAL A 164 11.95 -13.93 -20.72
C VAL A 164 11.89 -13.21 -19.37
N ILE A 165 10.81 -12.47 -19.15
CA ILE A 165 10.56 -11.76 -17.89
C ILE A 165 9.81 -12.72 -16.95
N ILE A 166 10.31 -12.82 -15.73
CA ILE A 166 9.86 -13.76 -14.70
C ILE A 166 9.42 -12.93 -13.50
N GLU A 167 8.12 -12.91 -13.25
CA GLU A 167 7.50 -12.10 -12.20
C GLU A 167 6.83 -13.02 -11.16
N PRO A 168 7.51 -13.31 -10.04
CA PRO A 168 6.89 -14.08 -8.98
C PRO A 168 5.75 -13.29 -8.32
N TYR A 169 4.55 -13.87 -8.29
CA TYR A 169 3.40 -13.25 -7.62
C TYR A 169 3.64 -13.10 -6.12
N VAL A 170 3.61 -11.86 -5.64
CA VAL A 170 3.67 -11.51 -4.21
C VAL A 170 2.27 -11.68 -3.58
N LEU A 171 1.67 -12.85 -3.73
CA LEU A 171 0.40 -13.13 -3.06
C LEU A 171 0.68 -13.43 -1.57
N ALA A 172 0.25 -12.52 -0.70
CA ALA A 172 0.20 -12.63 0.76
C ALA A 172 1.48 -12.30 1.56
N MET A 173 2.16 -11.20 1.21
CA MET A 173 2.95 -10.45 2.19
C MET A 173 2.01 -9.61 3.06
N GLU A 174 1.26 -10.25 3.95
CA GLU A 174 0.70 -9.52 5.10
C GLU A 174 1.84 -9.23 6.08
N ASP A 175 1.81 -8.07 6.75
CA ASP A 175 2.76 -7.62 7.78
C ASP A 175 2.93 -8.57 8.99
N ASN A 176 2.18 -9.67 9.02
CA ASN A 176 2.27 -10.67 10.06
C ASN A 176 2.94 -11.94 9.54
N ASP A 177 4.21 -12.08 9.90
CA ASP A 177 5.11 -13.25 9.74
C ASP A 177 4.53 -14.58 10.27
N ILE A 178 3.32 -14.56 10.85
CA ILE A 178 2.64 -15.69 11.48
C ILE A 178 1.50 -16.24 10.61
N LYS A 179 0.98 -15.49 9.62
CA LYS A 179 -0.13 -15.95 8.75
C LYS A 179 0.01 -15.61 7.26
N GLY A 180 0.81 -14.61 6.88
CA GLY A 180 1.13 -14.35 5.48
C GLY A 180 2.08 -15.43 4.94
N LYS A 181 1.75 -16.05 3.80
CA LYS A 181 2.72 -16.93 3.13
C LYS A 181 3.79 -16.04 2.51
N THR A 182 4.87 -15.78 3.26
CA THR A 182 6.06 -15.10 2.75
C THR A 182 6.54 -15.76 1.45
N LEU A 183 6.97 -14.95 0.48
CA LEU A 183 7.54 -15.47 -0.76
C LEU A 183 8.83 -16.23 -0.42
N LYS A 184 8.73 -17.55 -0.42
CA LYS A 184 9.87 -18.45 -0.21
C LYS A 184 10.59 -18.68 -1.54
N SER A 185 11.85 -19.07 -1.48
CA SER A 185 12.65 -19.45 -2.66
C SER A 185 11.95 -20.48 -3.56
N VAL A 186 11.07 -21.31 -2.99
CA VAL A 186 10.27 -22.30 -3.71
C VAL A 186 9.27 -21.65 -4.68
N HIS A 187 8.62 -20.55 -4.30
CA HIS A 187 7.68 -19.84 -5.18
C HIS A 187 8.42 -19.17 -6.34
N ILE A 188 9.59 -18.58 -6.08
CA ILE A 188 10.45 -18.02 -7.13
C ILE A 188 10.86 -19.13 -8.12
N ALA A 189 11.25 -20.29 -7.61
CA ALA A 189 11.61 -21.45 -8.44
C ALA A 189 10.44 -21.94 -9.31
N GLU A 190 9.21 -21.90 -8.79
CA GLU A 190 7.99 -22.23 -9.55
C GLU A 190 7.75 -21.21 -10.67
N SER A 191 7.82 -19.90 -10.37
CA SER A 191 7.66 -18.84 -11.36
C SER A 191 8.70 -18.91 -12.48
N ILE A 192 9.95 -19.26 -12.14
CA ILE A 192 11.00 -19.48 -13.15
C ILE A 192 10.62 -20.64 -14.07
N LEU A 193 10.18 -21.77 -13.51
CA LEU A 193 9.83 -22.94 -14.32
C LEU A 193 8.62 -22.66 -15.22
N GLU A 194 7.61 -21.99 -14.69
CA GLU A 194 6.41 -21.60 -15.44
C GLU A 194 6.74 -20.68 -16.62
N ALA A 195 7.63 -19.70 -16.43
CA ALA A 195 8.03 -18.77 -17.48
C ALA A 195 8.92 -19.43 -18.55
N VAL A 196 9.81 -20.33 -18.16
CA VAL A 196 10.83 -20.90 -19.07
C VAL A 196 10.38 -22.20 -19.73
N ALA A 197 9.56 -22.99 -19.05
CA ALA A 197 9.05 -24.28 -19.52
C ALA A 197 7.56 -24.48 -19.13
N PRO A 198 6.63 -23.68 -19.68
CA PRO A 198 5.22 -23.66 -19.26
C PRO A 198 4.48 -24.99 -19.46
N SER A 199 4.99 -25.87 -20.33
CA SER A 199 4.40 -27.19 -20.58
C SER A 199 4.88 -28.27 -19.60
N GLU A 200 5.91 -28.00 -18.80
CA GLU A 200 6.46 -28.98 -17.86
C GLU A 200 5.80 -28.90 -16.49
N LYS A 201 5.54 -30.07 -15.90
CA LYS A 201 5.08 -30.14 -14.50
C LYS A 201 6.27 -30.05 -13.55
N PRO A 202 6.21 -29.23 -12.47
CA PRO A 202 7.26 -29.18 -11.46
C PRO A 202 7.49 -30.55 -10.82
N LYS A 203 8.76 -30.96 -10.69
CA LYS A 203 9.10 -32.16 -9.92
C LYS A 203 8.77 -31.96 -8.43
N ARG A 204 8.40 -33.08 -7.76
CA ARG A 204 8.03 -33.11 -6.34
C ARG A 204 9.22 -32.92 -5.40
N SER A 205 10.36 -33.55 -5.71
CA SER A 205 11.57 -33.38 -4.91
C SER A 205 12.20 -32.01 -5.17
N PRO A 206 12.59 -31.25 -4.12
CA PRO A 206 13.26 -29.96 -4.28
C PRO A 206 14.49 -30.05 -5.17
N GLU A 207 15.36 -31.04 -4.96
CA GLU A 207 16.58 -31.21 -5.73
C GLU A 207 16.30 -31.53 -7.20
N ALA A 208 15.32 -32.40 -7.46
CA ALA A 208 14.90 -32.71 -8.82
C ALA A 208 14.29 -31.49 -9.53
N ARG A 209 13.59 -30.63 -8.79
CA ARG A 209 13.02 -29.37 -9.31
C ARG A 209 14.12 -28.37 -9.63
N PHE A 210 15.11 -28.17 -8.76
CA PHE A 210 16.24 -27.30 -9.06
C PHE A 210 17.03 -27.78 -10.28
N ARG A 211 17.25 -29.10 -10.41
CA ARG A 211 17.86 -29.68 -11.61
C ARG A 211 17.01 -29.45 -12.88
N GLN A 212 15.69 -29.56 -12.77
CA GLN A 212 14.76 -29.28 -13.86
C GLN A 212 14.87 -27.81 -14.30
N ILE A 213 14.81 -26.88 -13.36
CA ILE A 213 14.95 -25.43 -13.63
C ILE A 213 16.30 -25.12 -14.27
N HIS A 214 17.39 -25.66 -13.72
CA HIS A 214 18.73 -25.47 -14.27
C HIS A 214 18.83 -25.95 -15.73
N LYS A 215 18.26 -27.13 -16.03
CA LYS A 215 18.21 -27.66 -17.39
C LYS A 215 17.38 -26.75 -18.31
N ALA A 216 16.18 -26.37 -17.90
CA ALA A 216 15.29 -25.52 -18.68
C ALA A 216 15.91 -24.15 -18.99
N LEU A 217 16.53 -23.50 -17.99
CA LEU A 217 17.26 -22.24 -18.16
C LEU A 217 18.45 -22.41 -19.12
N THR A 218 19.21 -23.50 -19.00
CA THR A 218 20.35 -23.79 -19.89
C THR A 218 19.90 -23.96 -21.33
N GLU A 219 18.81 -24.71 -21.57
CA GLU A 219 18.25 -24.92 -22.90
C GLU A 219 17.68 -23.63 -23.48
N SER A 220 16.95 -22.85 -22.68
CA SER A 220 16.41 -21.54 -23.06
C SER A 220 17.54 -20.55 -23.40
N HIS A 221 18.64 -20.54 -22.64
CA HIS A 221 19.81 -19.72 -22.93
C HIS A 221 20.50 -20.12 -24.24
N LYS A 222 20.62 -21.43 -24.50
CA LYS A 222 21.16 -21.95 -25.77
C LYS A 222 20.29 -21.58 -26.97
N ALA A 223 18.99 -21.42 -26.78
CA ALA A 223 18.07 -20.90 -27.79
C ALA A 223 18.19 -19.37 -28.01
N GLY A 224 19.10 -18.69 -27.28
CA GLY A 224 19.35 -17.26 -27.40
C GLY A 224 18.60 -16.40 -26.39
N ASN A 225 17.79 -17.00 -25.52
CA ASN A 225 17.02 -16.23 -24.55
C ASN A 225 17.89 -15.69 -23.40
N ARG A 226 17.50 -14.52 -22.90
CA ARG A 226 17.91 -14.00 -21.60
C ARG A 226 16.75 -14.15 -20.61
N HIS A 227 17.05 -14.09 -19.32
CA HIS A 227 16.07 -14.27 -18.26
C HIS A 227 16.20 -13.12 -17.27
N LEU A 228 15.09 -12.43 -16.99
CA LEU A 228 15.04 -11.34 -16.02
C LEU A 228 14.03 -11.70 -14.95
N ILE A 229 14.48 -11.77 -13.69
CA ILE A 229 13.57 -11.92 -12.55
C ILE A 229 13.28 -10.52 -12.00
N VAL A 230 12.01 -10.13 -11.98
CA VAL A 230 11.56 -8.88 -11.36
C VAL A 230 10.78 -9.22 -10.11
N ILE A 231 11.18 -8.60 -9.00
CA ILE A 231 10.53 -8.77 -7.69
C ILE A 231 10.04 -7.41 -7.23
N GLU A 232 8.74 -7.22 -7.25
CA GLU A 232 8.10 -6.07 -6.64
C GLU A 232 7.98 -6.25 -5.12
N GLU A 233 7.97 -5.14 -4.39
CA GLU A 233 7.95 -5.11 -2.92
C GLU A 233 8.99 -6.03 -2.26
N ALA A 234 10.19 -6.07 -2.83
CA ALA A 234 11.31 -6.88 -2.33
C ALA A 234 11.69 -6.60 -0.87
N HIS A 235 11.25 -5.47 -0.30
CA HIS A 235 11.43 -5.14 1.11
C HIS A 235 10.68 -6.12 2.05
N GLY A 236 9.60 -6.75 1.59
CA GLY A 236 8.89 -7.78 2.34
C GLY A 236 9.53 -9.17 2.26
N LEU A 237 10.58 -9.37 1.44
CA LEU A 237 11.20 -10.68 1.31
C LEU A 237 11.98 -11.07 2.56
N PRO A 238 11.85 -12.33 3.03
CA PRO A 238 12.72 -12.84 4.08
C PRO A 238 14.19 -12.72 3.66
N ILE A 239 15.05 -12.26 4.56
CA ILE A 239 16.50 -12.16 4.35
C ILE A 239 17.11 -13.48 3.82
N PRO A 240 16.71 -14.68 4.31
CA PRO A 240 17.18 -15.93 3.73
C PRO A 240 16.81 -16.11 2.26
N THR A 241 15.62 -15.68 1.82
CA THR A 241 15.22 -15.75 0.41
C THR A 241 16.10 -14.84 -0.45
N LEU A 242 16.35 -13.59 0.01
CA LEU A 242 17.25 -12.66 -0.69
C LEU A 242 18.68 -13.23 -0.84
N LYS A 243 19.20 -13.90 0.20
CA LYS A 243 20.54 -14.53 0.14
C LYS A 243 20.62 -15.67 -0.88
N HIS A 244 19.53 -16.39 -1.14
CA HIS A 244 19.51 -17.43 -2.16
C HIS A 244 19.47 -16.90 -3.60
N LEU A 245 19.20 -15.60 -3.79
CA LEU A 245 19.19 -14.96 -5.12
C LEU A 245 20.58 -14.47 -5.56
N LYS A 246 21.54 -14.42 -4.64
CA LYS A 246 22.94 -14.07 -4.92
C LYS A 246 23.74 -15.31 -5.27
#